data_AF-A0A2R6KNC5-F1
#
_entry.id   AF-A0A2R6KNC5-F1
#
_cell.length_a   1.000
_cell.length_b   1.000
_cell.length_c   1.000
_cell.angle_alpha   90.00
_cell.angle_beta   90.00
_cell.angle_gamma   90.00
#
_symmetry.space_group_name_H-M   'P 1'
#
loop_
_entity.id
_entity.type
_entity.pdbx_description
1 polymer ?
#
loop_
_entity_poly.entity_id
_entity_poly.type
_entity_poly.pdbx_seq_one_letter_code
_entity_poly.pdbx_strand_id
1 'polypeptide(L)' 'MTRIDITETVVAQLAELLDSGEIDQPTNWMGTQFLAQDFGFDELATFVFEADAATYYEAVRRAAQRAETDVELP' A
#
# COMPACT_ATOMS: atom_id res chain seq x y z
N MET A 1 -12.45 -8.05 5.58
CA MET A 1 -11.55 -8.94 4.82
C MET A 1 -12.33 -9.66 3.73
N THR A 2 -12.41 -9.02 2.58
CA THR A 2 -13.08 -9.47 1.36
C THR A 2 -12.20 -9.13 0.17
N ARG A 3 -12.42 -9.80 -0.97
CA ARG A 3 -11.79 -9.41 -2.22
C ARG A 3 -12.42 -8.10 -2.70
N ILE A 4 -11.62 -7.05 -2.77
CA ILE A 4 -12.03 -5.70 -3.19
C ILE A 4 -11.12 -5.20 -4.32
N ASP A 5 -11.57 -4.19 -5.06
CA ASP A 5 -10.78 -3.63 -6.15
C ASP A 5 -9.53 -2.89 -5.63
N ILE A 6 -8.42 -3.07 -6.34
CA ILE A 6 -7.17 -2.36 -6.09
C ILE A 6 -7.12 -1.17 -7.04
N THR A 7 -7.39 0.02 -6.52
CA THR A 7 -7.42 1.27 -7.30
C THR A 7 -6.01 1.78 -7.56
N GLU A 8 -5.85 2.64 -8.56
CA GLU A 8 -4.58 3.33 -8.81
C GLU A 8 -4.18 4.25 -7.64
N THR A 9 -5.15 4.86 -6.95
CA THR A 9 -4.91 5.66 -5.74
C THR A 9 -4.31 4.82 -4.63
N VAL A 10 -4.87 3.64 -4.35
CA VAL A 10 -4.33 2.70 -3.34
C VAL A 10 -2.90 2.32 -3.68
N VAL A 11 -2.61 2.01 -4.95
CA VAL A 11 -1.25 1.66 -5.39
C VAL A 11 -0.29 2.84 -5.22
N ALA A 12 -0.71 4.06 -5.58
CA ALA A 12 0.12 5.26 -5.43
C ALA A 12 0.42 5.59 -3.97
N GLN A 13 -0.59 5.61 -3.11
CA GLN A 13 -0.45 5.86 -1.67
C GLN A 13 0.42 4.79 -1.00
N LEU A 14 0.26 3.52 -1.39
CA LEU A 14 1.09 2.44 -0.87
C LEU A 14 2.53 2.53 -1.36
N ALA A 15 2.77 2.99 -2.59
CA ALA A 15 4.12 3.21 -3.10
C ALA A 15 4.82 4.34 -2.35
N GLU A 16 4.13 5.46 -2.10
CA GLU A 16 4.64 6.56 -1.28
C GLU A 16 4.95 6.11 0.16
N LEU A 17 4.09 5.27 0.73
CA LEU A 17 4.31 4.74 2.07
C LEU A 17 5.44 3.69 2.13
N LEU A 18 5.71 2.97 1.04
CA LEU A 18 6.89 2.09 0.94
C LEU A 18 8.17 2.91 0.79
N ASP A 19 8.14 4.00 0.01
CA ASP A 19 9.29 4.88 -0.21
C ASP A 19 9.67 5.68 1.04
N SER A 20 8.71 5.98 1.93
CA SER A 20 8.98 6.65 3.20
C SER A 20 9.89 5.85 4.14
N GLY A 21 9.98 4.53 3.96
CA GLY A 21 10.75 3.63 4.81
C GLY A 21 10.14 3.38 6.20
N GLU A 22 8.96 3.93 6.50
CA GLU A 22 8.27 3.76 7.80
C GLU A 22 7.60 2.38 7.93
N ILE A 23 7.38 1.68 6.81
CA ILE A 23 6.89 0.29 6.82
C ILE A 23 8.05 -0.66 7.15
N ASP A 24 8.15 -1.07 8.42
CA ASP A 24 9.10 -2.10 8.86
C ASP A 24 8.90 -3.44 8.13
N GLN A 25 7.65 -3.88 8.01
CA GLN A 25 7.26 -5.13 7.35
C GLN A 25 5.98 -4.91 6.56
N PRO A 26 6.01 -4.92 5.22
CA PRO A 26 4.83 -4.73 4.38
C PRO A 26 3.73 -5.77 4.60
N THR A 27 4.01 -6.87 5.28
CA THR A 27 3.01 -7.88 5.65
C THR A 27 2.24 -7.54 6.93
N ASN A 28 2.68 -6.55 7.70
CA ASN A 28 1.99 -6.05 8.88
C ASN A 28 0.86 -5.09 8.48
N TRP A 29 -0.27 -5.64 8.04
CA TRP A 29 -1.45 -4.88 7.63
C TRP A 29 -1.98 -3.92 8.72
N MET A 30 -1.89 -4.27 10.00
CA MET A 30 -2.26 -3.32 11.08
C MET A 30 -1.31 -2.12 11.15
N GLY A 31 -0.01 -2.34 10.99
CA GLY A 31 0.97 -1.26 10.91
C GLY A 31 0.75 -0.37 9.68
N THR A 32 0.54 -0.98 8.52
CA THR A 32 0.24 -0.25 7.28
C THR A 32 -1.04 0.57 7.39
N GLN A 33 -2.09 0.04 8.03
CA GLN A 33 -3.34 0.79 8.23
C GLN A 33 -3.12 2.03 9.11
N PHE A 34 -2.36 1.90 10.19
CA PHE A 34 -2.06 3.03 11.08
C PHE A 34 -1.23 4.10 10.38
N LEU A 35 -0.18 3.69 9.67
CA LEU A 35 0.66 4.60 8.89
C LEU A 35 -0.13 5.30 7.78
N ALA A 36 -1.03 4.58 7.09
CA ALA A 36 -1.91 5.19 6.10
C ALA A 36 -2.80 6.29 6.72
N GLN A 37 -3.29 6.10 7.93
CA GLN A 37 -4.05 7.14 8.64
C GLN A 37 -3.17 8.34 9.03
N ASP A 38 -1.94 8.09 9.49
CA ASP A 38 -0.99 9.15 9.86
C ASP A 38 -0.61 10.04 8.67
N PHE A 39 -0.46 9.43 7.48
CA PHE A 39 -0.20 10.14 6.22
C PHE A 39 -1.46 10.79 5.59
N GLY A 40 -2.65 10.55 6.14
CA GLY A 40 -3.92 11.05 5.57
C GLY A 40 -4.38 10.30 4.32
N PHE A 41 -3.94 9.06 4.13
CA PHE A 41 -4.32 8.17 3.03
C PHE A 41 -5.58 7.38 3.37
N ASP A 42 -6.73 8.08 3.45
CA ASP A 42 -8.01 7.49 3.88
C ASP A 42 -8.46 6.31 3.01
N GLU A 43 -8.23 6.36 1.70
CA GLU A 43 -8.56 5.28 0.76
C GLU A 43 -7.69 4.04 1.01
N LEU A 44 -6.38 4.21 1.20
CA LEU A 44 -5.47 3.13 1.58
C LEU A 44 -5.84 2.55 2.95
N ALA A 45 -6.12 3.38 3.96
CA ALA A 45 -6.49 2.90 5.28
C ALA A 45 -7.77 2.06 5.25
N THR A 46 -8.76 2.49 4.46
CA THR A 46 -10.01 1.74 4.23
C THR A 46 -9.73 0.43 3.49
N PHE A 47 -8.93 0.48 2.43
CA PHE A 47 -8.54 -0.69 1.66
C PHE A 47 -7.85 -1.74 2.53
N VAL A 48 -6.87 -1.35 3.36
CA VAL A 48 -6.12 -2.28 4.23
C VAL A 48 -7.02 -2.93 5.27
N PHE A 49 -8.02 -2.19 5.78
CA PHE A 49 -9.01 -2.72 6.71
C PHE A 49 -9.95 -3.75 6.06
N GLU A 50 -10.38 -3.47 4.83
CA GLU A 50 -11.41 -4.26 4.15
C GLU A 50 -10.85 -5.44 3.36
N ALA A 51 -9.65 -5.31 2.77
CA ALA A 51 -9.06 -6.30 1.89
C ALA A 51 -8.80 -7.64 2.59
N ASP A 52 -8.94 -8.74 1.86
CA ASP A 52 -8.33 -10.00 2.27
C ASP A 52 -6.80 -9.97 2.08
N ALA A 53 -6.10 -10.91 2.71
CA ALA A 53 -4.64 -10.94 2.67
C ALA A 53 -4.08 -11.07 1.24
N ALA A 54 -4.74 -11.83 0.36
CA ALA A 54 -4.27 -12.02 -1.01
C ALA A 54 -4.38 -10.72 -1.82
N THR A 55 -5.48 -9.98 -1.64
CA THR A 55 -5.75 -8.69 -2.27
C THR A 55 -4.77 -7.63 -1.77
N TYR A 56 -4.54 -7.59 -0.46
CA TYR A 56 -3.54 -6.69 0.14
C TYR A 56 -2.13 -6.96 -0.40
N TYR A 57 -1.68 -8.23 -0.44
CA TYR A 57 -0.36 -8.56 -0.97
C TYR A 57 -0.21 -8.28 -2.46
N GLU A 58 -1.28 -8.41 -3.23
CA GLU A 58 -1.29 -7.97 -4.63
C GLU A 58 -1.09 -6.46 -4.75
N ALA A 59 -1.74 -5.66 -3.90
CA ALA A 59 -1.53 -4.21 -3.87
C ALA A 59 -0.08 -3.85 -3.52
N VAL A 60 0.50 -4.50 -2.50
CA VAL A 60 1.92 -4.33 -2.12
C VAL A 60 2.85 -4.62 -3.29
N ARG A 61 2.62 -5.72 -4.04
CA ARG A 61 3.42 -6.05 -5.22
C ARG A 61 3.32 -4.99 -6.32
N ARG A 62 2.14 -4.45 -6.58
CA ARG A 62 1.94 -3.38 -7.58
C ARG A 62 2.61 -2.09 -7.16
N ALA A 63 2.53 -1.74 -5.87
CA ALA A 63 3.18 -0.56 -5.31
C ALA A 63 4.71 -0.66 -5.37
N ALA A 64 5.27 -1.83 -5.03
CA ALA A 64 6.71 -2.07 -5.15
C ALA A 64 7.19 -1.97 -6.61
N GLN A 65 6.49 -2.60 -7.57
CA GLN A 65 6.81 -2.47 -9.00
C GLN A 65 6.75 -1.02 -9.47
N ARG A 66 5.78 -0.24 -8.98
CA ARG A 66 5.66 1.18 -9.30
C ARG A 66 6.85 1.98 -8.76
N ALA A 67 7.22 1.77 -7.50
CA ALA A 67 8.39 2.41 -6.90
C ALA A 67 9.69 2.04 -7.62
N GLU A 68 9.86 0.78 -8.04
CA GLU A 68 11.01 0.34 -8.85
C GLU A 68 11.04 1.00 -10.23
N THR A 69 9.88 1.20 -10.86
CA THR A 69 9.77 1.84 -12.18
C THR A 69 10.03 3.35 -12.13
N ASP A 70 9.64 4.02 -11.04
CA ASP A 70 9.98 5.43 -10.78
C ASP A 70 11.48 5.64 -10.51
N VAL A 71 12.24 4.57 -10.25
CA VAL A 71 13.70 4.58 -10.05
C VAL A 71 14.49 4.38 -11.35
N GLU A 72 13.84 4.26 -12.52
CA GLU A 72 14.54 4.32 -13.82
C GLU A 72 15.09 5.74 -14.10
N LEU A 73 16.29 5.99 -13.57
CA LEU A 73 17.17 7.13 -13.85
C LEU A 73 17.96 6.93 -15.18
N PRO A 74 18.49 8.03 -15.79
CA PRO A 74 18.63 8.26 -17.25
C PRO A 74 19.67 7.46 -18.02
#